data_AF-A0A1G2SE67-F1
#
_entry.id   AF-A0A1G2SE67-F1
#
_cell.length_a   1.000
_cell.length_b   1.000
_cell.length_c   1.000
_cell.angle_alpha   90.00
_cell.angle_beta   90.00
_cell.angle_gamma   90.00
#
_symmetry.space_group_name_H-M   'P 1'
#
loop_
_entity.id
_entity.type
_entity.pdbx_description
1 polymer ?
#
loop_
_entity_poly.entity_id
_entity_poly.type
_entity_poly.pdbx_seq_one_letter_code
_entity_poly.pdbx_strand_id
1 'polypeptide(L)' 'MNIIEKLNDLILNPLIVLLFAVAAGYFLFGLLRFIQNQDNETAQEEGKRHMVWGVIGIFLMVAVYGILNLIGTTVGNITQ' A
#
# COMPACT_ATOMS: atom_id res chain seq x y z
N MET A 1 7.38 11.54 -25.79
CA MET A 1 7.40 11.10 -24.38
C MET A 1 7.71 12.32 -23.52
N ASN A 2 6.68 12.86 -22.88
CA ASN A 2 6.79 14.10 -22.11
C ASN A 2 7.54 13.82 -20.80
N ILE A 3 8.19 14.85 -20.23
CA ILE A 3 8.96 14.72 -18.97
C ILE A 3 8.07 14.19 -17.83
N ILE A 4 6.78 14.54 -17.87
CA ILE A 4 5.77 14.06 -16.92
C ILE A 4 5.54 12.55 -17.03
N GLU A 5 5.55 11.99 -18.24
CA GLU A 5 5.39 10.54 -18.45
C GLU A 5 6.60 9.76 -17.93
N LYS A 6 7.82 10.27 -18.16
CA LYS A 6 9.04 9.68 -17.60
C LYS A 6 9.06 9.71 -16.07
N LEU A 7 8.58 10.79 -15.46
CA LEU A 7 8.46 10.89 -14.01
C LEU A 7 7.49 9.85 -13.45
N ASN A 8 6.35 9.65 -14.11
CA ASN A 8 5.37 8.67 -13.69
C ASN A 8 5.91 7.23 -13.76
N ASP A 9 6.54 6.88 -14.88
CA ASP A 9 7.02 5.53 -15.13
C ASP A 9 8.27 5.16 -14.31
N LEU A 10 9.19 6.10 -14.09
CA LEU A 10 10.43 5.82 -13.36
C LEU A 10 10.33 6.00 -11.85
N ILE A 11 9.41 6.83 -11.35
CA ILE A 11 9.35 7.15 -9.92
C ILE A 11 8.04 6.67 -9.30
N LEU A 12 6.88 7.05 -9.85
CA LEU A 12 5.60 6.75 -9.23
C LEU A 12 5.31 5.24 -9.23
N ASN A 13 5.41 4.59 -10.39
CA ASN A 13 5.04 3.18 -10.53
C ASN A 13 5.94 2.25 -9.66
N PRO A 14 7.28 2.40 -9.68
CA PRO A 14 8.16 1.59 -8.83
C PRO A 14 7.95 1.87 -7.35
N LEU A 15 7.70 3.12 -6.96
CA LEU A 15 7.42 3.49 -5.57
C LEU A 15 6.13 2.84 -5.06
N ILE A 16 5.08 2.82 -5.88
CA ILE A 16 3.81 2.14 -5.55
C ILE A 16 4.06 0.65 -5.33
N VAL A 17 4.77 -0.01 -6.25
CA VAL A 17 5.08 -1.45 -6.11
C VAL A 17 5.92 -1.73 -4.85
N LEU A 18 6.91 -0.88 -4.56
CA LEU A 18 7.74 -0.99 -3.36
C LEU A 18 6.90 -0.87 -2.07
N LEU A 19 6.08 0.17 -1.98
CA LEU A 19 5.23 0.40 -0.80
C LEU A 19 4.22 -0.74 -0.61
N PHE A 20 3.68 -1.29 -1.70
CA PHE A 20 2.79 -2.44 -1.64
C PHE A 20 3.51 -3.68 -1.11
N ALA A 21 4.71 -3.97 -1.59
CA ALA A 21 5.51 -5.09 -1.11
C ALA A 21 5.83 -4.96 0.39
N VAL A 22 6.18 -3.76 0.86
CA VAL A 22 6.42 -3.49 2.28
C VAL A 22 5.14 -3.67 3.11
N ALA A 23 4.02 -3.09 2.68
CA ALA A 23 2.75 -3.21 3.40
C ALA A 23 2.26 -4.67 3.48
N ALA A 24 2.32 -5.39 2.36
CA ALA A 24 1.96 -6.81 2.30
C ALA A 24 2.90 -7.66 3.17
N GLY A 25 4.21 -7.38 3.14
CA GLY A 25 5.19 -8.04 4.01
C GLY A 25 4.90 -7.82 5.49
N TYR A 26 4.58 -6.58 5.89
CA TYR A 26 4.25 -6.24 7.27
C TYR A 26 2.93 -6.89 7.73
N PHE A 27 1.94 -6.94 6.84
CA PHE A 27 0.68 -7.65 7.07
C PHE A 27 0.92 -9.15 7.29
N LEU A 28 1.69 -9.80 6.41
CA LEU A 28 2.03 -11.22 6.52
C LEU A 28 2.85 -11.51 7.79
N PHE A 29 3.80 -10.64 8.14
CA PHE A 29 4.56 -10.77 9.38
C PHE A 29 3.64 -10.68 10.61
N GLY A 30 2.71 -9.73 10.62
CA GLY A 30 1.69 -9.62 11.68
C GLY A 30 0.79 -10.86 11.78
N LEU A 31 0.38 -11.42 10.63
CA LEU A 31 -0.42 -12.65 10.57
C LEU A 31 0.35 -13.87 11.12
N LEU A 32 1.61 -14.04 10.73
CA LEU A 32 2.46 -15.11 11.24
C LEU A 32 2.66 -14.98 12.75
N ARG A 33 2.94 -13.76 13.24
CA ARG A 33 3.09 -13.46 14.67
C ARG A 33 1.80 -13.75 15.45
N PHE A 34 0.65 -13.42 14.87
CA PHE A 34 -0.67 -13.66 15.46
C PHE A 34 -0.98 -15.16 15.57
N ILE A 35 -0.68 -15.95 14.53
CA ILE A 35 -0.90 -17.40 14.53
C ILE A 35 0.08 -18.13 15.45
N GLN A 36 1.35 -17.71 15.50
CA GLN A 36 2.37 -18.36 16.32
C GLN A 36 2.19 -18.15 17.83
N ASN A 37 1.52 -17.07 18.24
CA ASN A 37 1.39 -16.70 19.66
C ASN A 37 -0.06 -16.81 20.17
N GLN A 38 -0.82 -17.79 19.69
CA GLN A 38 -2.23 -17.95 20.10
C GLN A 38 -2.41 -18.15 21.61
N ASP A 39 -1.41 -18.71 22.29
CA ASP A 39 -1.45 -19.06 23.70
C ASP A 39 -1.07 -17.90 24.66
N ASN A 40 -0.68 -16.74 24.11
CA ASN A 40 -0.24 -15.57 24.89
C ASN A 40 -1.01 -14.32 24.46
N GLU A 41 -1.92 -13.85 25.32
CA GLU A 41 -2.79 -12.70 25.05
C GLU A 41 -2.02 -11.43 24.65
N THR A 42 -0.87 -11.17 25.30
CA THR A 42 -0.05 -9.99 25.04
C THR A 42 0.59 -10.03 23.64
N ALA A 43 1.03 -11.21 23.22
CA ALA A 43 1.61 -11.41 21.90
C ALA A 43 0.54 -11.49 20.79
N GLN A 44 -0.68 -11.93 21.12
CA GLN A 44 -1.85 -11.81 20.26
C GLN A 44 -2.19 -10.34 19.97
N GLU A 45 -2.24 -9.48 20.99
CA GLU A 45 -2.52 -8.05 20.81
C GLU A 45 -1.46 -7.38 19.92
N GLU A 46 -0.18 -7.74 20.12
CA GLU A 46 0.90 -7.24 19.28
C GLU A 46 0.76 -7.71 17.81
N GLY A 47 0.42 -8.97 17.58
CA GLY A 47 0.14 -9.51 16.24
C GLY A 47 -1.01 -8.78 15.55
N LYS A 48 -2.13 -8.56 16.27
CA LYS A 48 -3.28 -7.77 15.77
C LYS A 48 -2.87 -6.36 15.39
N ARG A 49 -2.05 -5.69 16.21
CA ARG A 49 -1.54 -4.34 15.92
C ARG A 49 -0.73 -4.31 14.62
N HIS A 50 0.13 -5.31 14.39
CA HIS A 50 0.88 -5.43 13.14
C HIS A 50 -0.01 -5.68 11.92
N MET A 51 -1.05 -6.51 12.06
CA MET A 51 -2.05 -6.71 10.98
C MET A 51 -2.76 -5.40 10.64
N VAL A 52 -3.18 -4.62 11.64
CA VAL A 52 -3.85 -3.32 11.42
C VAL A 52 -2.93 -2.33 10.68
N TRP A 53 -1.64 -2.25 11.05
CA TRP A 53 -0.68 -1.44 10.30
C TRP A 53 -0.53 -1.89 8.84
N GLY A 54 -0.53 -3.20 8.59
CA GLY A 54 -0.54 -3.75 7.23
C GLY A 54 -1.80 -3.37 6.43
N VAL A 55 -2.98 -3.45 7.06
CA VAL A 55 -4.27 -3.07 6.44
C VAL A 55 -4.31 -1.58 6.13
N ILE A 56 -3.83 -0.72 7.04
CA ILE A 56 -3.71 0.72 6.80
C ILE A 56 -2.79 0.98 5.59
N GLY A 57 -1.67 0.26 5.50
CA GLY A 57 -0.77 0.33 4.35
C GLY A 57 -1.50 0.02 3.05
N ILE A 58 -2.22 -1.10 2.99
CA ILE A 58 -3.00 -1.51 1.80
C ILE A 58 -4.09 -0.48 1.46
N PHE A 59 -4.79 0.05 2.46
CA PHE A 59 -5.81 1.08 2.27
C PHE A 59 -5.23 2.35 1.62
N LEU A 60 -4.06 2.81 2.08
CA LEU A 60 -3.37 3.95 1.48
C LEU A 60 -3.00 3.68 0.01
N MET A 61 -2.57 2.45 -0.33
CA MET A 61 -2.27 2.10 -1.72
C MET A 61 -3.50 2.24 -2.63
N VAL A 62 -4.65 1.74 -2.17
CA VAL A 62 -5.93 1.84 -2.90
C VAL A 62 -6.37 3.30 -3.02
N ALA A 63 -6.23 4.09 -1.95
CA ALA A 63 -6.57 5.50 -1.95
C ALA A 63 -5.69 6.31 -2.94
N VAL A 64 -4.37 6.10 -2.91
CA VAL A 64 -3.43 6.77 -3.83
C VAL A 64 -3.71 6.37 -5.28
N TYR A 65 -3.87 5.08 -5.57
CA TYR A 65 -4.22 4.61 -6.91
C TYR A 65 -5.55 5.18 -7.41
N GLY A 66 -6.55 5.25 -6.54
CA GLY A 66 -7.85 5.86 -6.84
C GLY A 66 -7.72 7.35 -7.18
N ILE A 67 -6.95 8.11 -6.40
CA ILE A 67 -6.69 9.53 -6.63
C ILE A 67 -5.90 9.74 -7.93
N LEU A 68 -4.86 8.93 -8.20
CA LEU A 68 -4.08 9.03 -9.43
C LEU A 68 -4.93 8.76 -10.67
N ASN A 69 -5.82 7.75 -10.60
CA ASN A 69 -6.78 7.51 -11.68
C ASN A 69 -7.78 8.65 -11.81
N LEU A 70 -8.33 9.15 -10.70
CA LEU A 70 -9.28 10.26 -10.72
C LEU A 70 -8.68 11.52 -11.34
N ILE A 71 -7.44 11.85 -10.98
CA ILE A 71 -6.69 12.98 -11.55
C ILE A 71 -6.38 12.68 -13.02
N GLY A 72 -5.90 11.48 -13.36
CA GLY A 72 -5.62 11.08 -14.74
C GLY A 72 -6.86 11.17 -15.64
N THR A 73 -8.02 10.73 -15.17
CA THR A 73 -9.28 10.84 -15.91
C THR A 73 -9.78 12.28 -15.95
N THR A 74 -9.70 13.02 -14.84
CA THR A 74 -10.24 14.39 -14.81
C THR A 74 -9.37 15.32 -15.64
N VAL A 75 -8.04 15.28 -15.49
CA VAL A 75 -7.07 16.14 -16.19
C VAL A 75 -6.80 15.67 -17.62
N GLY A 76 -6.75 14.35 -17.85
CA GLY A 76 -6.54 13.78 -19.19
C GLY A 76 -7.71 14.04 -20.14
N ASN A 77 -8.94 14.08 -19.63
CA ASN A 77 -10.13 14.37 -20.44
C ASN A 77 -10.32 15.87 -20.77
N ILE A 78 -9.56 16.79 -20.14
CA ILE A 78 -9.62 18.25 -20.43
C ILE A 78 -8.59 18.68 -21.49
N THR A 79 -7.62 17.81 -21.83
CA THR A 79 -6.50 18.13 -22.75
C THR A 79 -6.55 17.32 -24.06
N GLN A 80 -7.69 16.69 -24.36
CA GLN A 80 -8.01 16.12 -25.68
C GLN A 80 -9.02 17.02 -26.39
#